data_AF-A0A2H9PLK0-F1
#
_entry.id   AF-A0A2H9PLK0-F1
#
_cell.length_a   1.000
_cell.length_b   1.000
_cell.length_c   1.000
_cell.angle_alpha   90.00
_cell.angle_beta   90.00
_cell.angle_gamma   90.00
#
_symmetry.space_group_name_H-M   'P 1'
#
loop_
_entity.id
_entity.type
_entity.pdbx_description
1 polymer ?
#
loop_
_entity_poly.entity_id
_entity_poly.type
_entity_poly.pdbx_seq_one_letter_code
_entity_poly.pdbx_strand_id
1 'polypeptide(L)'
;MKRLTNIIVLTLIFALCWSFLVTAFSVLDIAPKGFVYEQPKTINSEVAKAAIQQAELDIAEMQKFNFITVLPSDALTEAKQAYSDKDYEQAIKLCQLINYIKKEKVDFFDRVKLLEVKKQALTEKGVEDVTQVNILMQQAMNAFNLEQLDEAEALLNAADTKANELNKEHLRVSTIALLSKNFVVRYWWQTILALILLSFGAYYSGKLLRRVYLKRKTNHLKLEMEKIKDLIKQLQKECFIDKKMSTTQYKESSAKYEERINEIKRTIPVLEAEVKRDKPKLVKKMKMIEKVKKVKTKKK
;
A
#
# COMPACT_ATOMS: atom_id res chain seq x y z
N MET A 1 -37.02 -49.86 -48.84
CA MET A 1 -35.58 -49.86 -49.23
C MET A 1 -34.95 -48.47 -49.30
N LYS A 2 -35.55 -47.43 -49.91
CA LYS A 2 -34.93 -46.08 -50.02
C LYS A 2 -34.60 -45.36 -48.69
N ARG A 3 -35.24 -45.68 -47.57
CA ARG A 3 -34.92 -45.08 -46.25
C ARG A 3 -33.68 -45.69 -45.58
N LEU A 4 -33.36 -46.95 -45.88
CA LEU A 4 -32.17 -47.62 -45.29
C LEU A 4 -30.88 -47.16 -45.99
N THR A 5 -30.93 -46.92 -47.29
CA THR A 5 -29.80 -46.40 -48.06
C THR A 5 -29.38 -44.99 -47.63
N ASN A 6 -30.33 -44.13 -47.24
CA ASN A 6 -30.00 -42.77 -46.80
C ASN A 6 -29.33 -42.73 -45.42
N ILE A 7 -29.63 -43.67 -44.52
CA ILE A 7 -29.00 -43.73 -43.19
C ILE A 7 -27.53 -44.20 -43.31
N ILE A 8 -27.27 -45.19 -44.17
CA ILE A 8 -25.91 -45.71 -44.40
C ILE A 8 -25.01 -44.65 -45.05
N VAL A 9 -25.56 -43.86 -45.99
CA VAL A 9 -24.80 -42.76 -46.60
C VAL A 9 -24.49 -41.66 -45.58
N LEU A 10 -25.42 -41.34 -44.66
CA LEU A 10 -25.19 -40.31 -43.65
C LEU A 10 -24.14 -40.73 -42.60
N THR A 11 -24.14 -41.99 -42.17
CA THR A 11 -23.13 -42.50 -41.22
C THR A 11 -21.75 -42.61 -41.86
N LEU A 12 -21.66 -42.95 -43.15
CA LEU A 12 -20.39 -43.00 -43.88
C LEU A 12 -19.80 -41.59 -44.10
N ILE A 13 -20.64 -40.59 -44.36
CA ILE A 13 -20.22 -39.18 -44.45
C ILE A 13 -19.76 -38.65 -43.08
N PHE A 14 -20.44 -39.03 -41.99
CA PHE A 14 -20.03 -38.62 -40.63
C PHE A 14 -18.69 -39.25 -40.21
N ALA A 15 -18.43 -40.51 -40.58
CA ALA A 15 -17.15 -41.18 -40.35
C ALA A 15 -16.00 -40.60 -41.20
N LEU A 16 -16.28 -40.18 -42.44
CA LEU A 16 -15.32 -39.50 -43.32
C LEU A 16 -15.02 -38.05 -42.86
N CYS A 17 -15.99 -37.36 -42.25
CA CYS A 17 -15.74 -36.03 -41.68
C CYS A 17 -14.94 -36.09 -40.37
N TRP A 18 -15.11 -37.13 -39.53
CA TRP A 18 -14.35 -37.24 -38.28
C TRP A 18 -12.85 -37.51 -38.53
N SER A 19 -12.51 -38.15 -39.66
CA SER A 19 -11.12 -38.46 -40.02
C SER A 19 -10.34 -37.26 -40.57
N PHE A 20 -10.99 -36.12 -40.86
CA PHE A 20 -10.35 -34.96 -41.47
C PHE A 20 -10.10 -33.77 -40.52
N LEU A 21 -10.49 -33.88 -39.24
CA LEU A 21 -10.44 -32.76 -38.29
C LEU A 21 -9.48 -32.97 -37.11
N VAL A 22 -8.61 -33.97 -37.19
CA VAL A 22 -7.38 -33.99 -36.38
C VAL A 22 -6.33 -33.20 -37.15
N THR A 23 -6.47 -31.88 -37.15
CA THR A 23 -5.31 -31.03 -37.45
C THR A 23 -4.29 -31.34 -36.35
N ALA A 24 -3.18 -31.96 -36.74
CA ALA A 24 -2.11 -32.29 -35.82
C ALA A 24 -1.57 -30.97 -35.28
N PHE A 25 -1.94 -30.61 -34.05
CA PHE A 25 -1.27 -29.54 -33.32
C PHE A 25 0.20 -29.93 -33.20
N SER A 26 1.09 -29.12 -33.76
CA SER A 26 2.52 -29.34 -33.59
C SER A 26 2.87 -29.02 -32.14
N VAL A 27 3.77 -29.78 -31.53
CA VAL A 27 4.28 -29.48 -30.17
C VAL A 27 4.85 -28.06 -30.09
N LEU A 28 5.28 -27.54 -31.23
CA LEU A 28 5.79 -26.18 -31.38
C LEU A 28 4.76 -25.09 -31.13
N ASP A 29 3.47 -25.36 -31.35
CA ASP A 29 2.38 -24.40 -31.10
C ASP A 29 2.12 -24.18 -29.60
N ILE A 30 2.62 -25.12 -28.77
CA ILE A 30 2.53 -25.10 -27.30
C ILE A 30 3.88 -24.71 -26.69
N ALA A 31 4.77 -24.08 -27.46
CA ALA A 31 6.06 -23.63 -26.94
C ALA A 31 5.87 -22.63 -25.77
N PRO A 32 6.64 -22.77 -24.67
CA PRO A 32 6.58 -21.80 -23.57
C PRO A 32 6.91 -20.39 -24.04
N LYS A 33 6.41 -19.38 -23.32
CA LYS A 33 6.72 -17.99 -23.67
C LYS A 33 8.23 -17.75 -23.58
N GLY A 34 8.74 -16.93 -24.50
CA GLY A 34 10.16 -16.59 -24.56
C GLY A 34 11.01 -17.53 -25.43
N PHE A 35 10.48 -18.67 -25.89
CA PHE A 35 11.20 -19.50 -26.84
C PHE A 35 11.38 -18.77 -28.19
N VAL A 36 12.63 -18.58 -28.60
CA VAL A 36 13.00 -18.02 -29.89
C VAL A 36 13.90 -19.03 -30.61
N TYR A 37 13.51 -19.39 -31.82
CA TYR A 37 14.31 -20.28 -32.67
C TYR A 37 15.56 -19.55 -33.17
N GLU A 38 16.73 -20.13 -32.91
CA GLU A 38 18.00 -19.63 -33.42
C GLU A 38 18.41 -20.46 -34.64
N GLN A 39 18.22 -19.90 -35.83
CA GLN A 39 18.53 -20.60 -37.07
C GLN A 39 20.03 -20.88 -37.17
N PRO A 40 20.46 -22.15 -37.32
CA PRO A 40 21.87 -22.48 -37.44
C PRO A 40 22.42 -22.01 -38.79
N LYS A 41 23.72 -21.73 -38.84
CA LYS A 41 24.40 -21.28 -40.08
C LYS A 41 24.27 -22.26 -41.24
N THR A 42 24.10 -23.55 -40.95
CA THR A 42 23.95 -24.62 -41.93
C THR A 42 22.91 -25.61 -41.44
N ILE A 43 21.91 -25.90 -42.29
CA ILE A 43 20.89 -26.91 -42.04
C ILE A 43 21.27 -28.15 -42.85
N ASN A 44 21.80 -29.18 -42.19
CA ASN A 44 22.16 -30.45 -42.82
C ASN A 44 21.78 -31.65 -41.93
N SER A 45 21.80 -32.85 -42.53
CA SER A 45 21.42 -34.09 -41.84
C SER A 45 22.31 -34.41 -40.63
N GLU A 46 23.60 -34.07 -40.68
CA GLU A 46 24.54 -34.37 -39.59
C GLU A 46 24.26 -33.49 -38.36
N VAL A 47 24.02 -32.20 -38.57
CA VAL A 47 23.65 -31.23 -37.53
C VAL A 47 22.32 -31.62 -36.89
N ALA A 48 21.32 -31.99 -37.70
CA ALA A 48 20.03 -32.43 -37.18
C ALA A 48 20.15 -33.73 -36.36
N LYS A 49 20.96 -34.70 -36.82
CA LYS A 49 21.22 -35.93 -36.06
C LYS A 49 21.93 -35.66 -34.73
N ALA A 50 22.93 -34.77 -34.73
CA ALA A 50 23.63 -34.36 -33.52
C ALA A 50 22.69 -33.64 -32.54
N ALA A 51 21.80 -32.78 -33.04
CA ALA A 51 20.79 -32.11 -32.22
C ALA A 51 19.81 -33.09 -31.57
N ILE A 52 19.37 -34.13 -32.30
CA ILE A 52 18.51 -35.19 -31.75
C ILE A 52 19.24 -35.97 -30.65
N GLN A 53 20.51 -36.33 -30.86
CA GLN A 53 21.31 -37.01 -29.82
C GLN A 53 21.48 -36.15 -28.58
N GLN A 54 21.71 -34.84 -28.75
CA GLN A 54 21.77 -33.92 -27.62
C GLN A 54 20.43 -33.82 -26.89
N ALA A 55 19.31 -33.76 -27.62
CA ALA A 55 17.98 -33.72 -27.01
C ALA A 55 17.67 -34.99 -26.21
N GLU A 56 18.13 -36.17 -26.65
CA GLU A 56 18.04 -37.42 -25.88
C GLU A 56 18.82 -37.33 -24.56
N LEU A 57 20.04 -36.78 -24.60
CA LEU A 57 20.85 -36.55 -23.40
C LEU A 57 20.18 -35.54 -22.45
N ASP A 58 19.60 -34.47 -23.01
CA ASP A 58 18.89 -33.45 -22.25
C ASP A 58 17.67 -34.05 -21.52
N ILE A 59 16.89 -34.91 -22.18
CA ILE A 59 15.76 -35.62 -21.57
C ILE A 59 16.22 -36.60 -20.49
N ALA A 60 17.29 -37.37 -20.74
CA ALA A 60 17.85 -38.28 -19.76
C ALA A 60 18.34 -37.53 -18.50
N GLU A 61 18.93 -36.35 -18.68
CA GLU A 61 19.33 -35.49 -17.57
C GLU A 61 18.12 -34.95 -16.80
N MET A 62 17.07 -34.48 -17.50
CA MET A 62 15.81 -34.07 -16.85
C MET A 62 15.21 -35.21 -16.02
N GLN A 63 15.19 -36.44 -16.54
CA GLN A 63 14.72 -37.62 -15.81
C GLN A 63 15.58 -37.92 -14.58
N LYS A 64 16.91 -37.74 -14.66
CA LYS A 64 17.81 -37.88 -13.51
C LYS A 64 17.50 -36.89 -12.39
N PHE A 65 17.02 -35.69 -12.73
CA PHE A 65 16.52 -34.71 -11.77
C PHE A 65 15.06 -34.93 -11.32
N ASN A 66 14.43 -36.03 -11.77
CA ASN A 66 13.01 -36.34 -11.57
C ASN A 66 12.07 -35.25 -12.13
N PHE A 67 12.50 -34.53 -13.18
CA PHE A 67 11.60 -33.64 -13.89
C PHE A 67 10.67 -34.44 -14.78
N ILE A 68 9.42 -33.99 -14.88
CA ILE A 68 8.45 -34.55 -15.84
C ILE A 68 8.97 -34.25 -17.25
N THR A 69 8.91 -35.23 -18.15
CA THR A 69 9.45 -35.12 -19.51
C THR A 69 8.41 -35.42 -20.58
N VAL A 70 7.11 -35.25 -20.31
CA VAL A 70 6.04 -35.58 -21.27
C VAL A 70 6.20 -34.72 -22.52
N LEU A 71 6.11 -33.39 -22.38
CA LEU A 71 6.26 -32.47 -23.52
C LEU A 71 7.61 -32.61 -24.26
N PRO A 72 8.78 -32.68 -23.58
CA PRO A 72 10.05 -32.96 -24.25
C PRO A 72 10.10 -34.29 -25.02
N SER A 73 9.47 -35.35 -24.50
CA SER A 73 9.46 -36.67 -25.15
C SER A 73 8.59 -36.67 -26.41
N ASP A 74 7.46 -35.97 -26.37
CA ASP A 74 6.59 -35.78 -27.53
C ASP A 74 7.31 -34.94 -28.60
N ALA A 75 7.95 -33.83 -28.20
CA ALA A 75 8.79 -33.01 -29.08
C ALA A 75 9.92 -33.82 -29.72
N LEU A 76 10.55 -34.73 -28.98
CA LEU A 76 11.62 -35.58 -29.51
C LEU A 76 11.08 -36.57 -30.55
N THR A 77 9.88 -37.11 -30.31
CA THR A 77 9.21 -38.01 -31.24
C THR A 77 8.87 -37.28 -32.55
N GLU A 78 8.31 -36.07 -32.45
CA GLU A 78 8.04 -35.21 -33.61
C GLU A 78 9.34 -34.81 -34.33
N ALA A 79 10.43 -34.54 -33.61
CA ALA A 79 11.74 -34.23 -34.20
C ALA A 79 12.32 -35.39 -34.99
N LYS A 80 12.20 -36.63 -34.48
CA LYS A 80 12.63 -37.85 -35.18
C LYS A 80 11.80 -38.12 -36.44
N GLN A 81 10.50 -37.81 -36.38
CA GLN A 81 9.63 -37.90 -37.54
C GLN A 81 10.03 -36.86 -38.61
N ALA A 82 10.15 -35.58 -38.23
CA ALA A 82 10.59 -34.52 -39.12
C ALA A 82 11.95 -34.83 -39.79
N TYR A 83 12.89 -35.38 -39.02
CA TYR A 83 14.18 -35.85 -39.54
C TYR A 83 14.03 -36.94 -40.61
N SER A 84 13.12 -37.89 -40.39
CA SER A 84 12.84 -38.98 -41.34
C SER A 84 12.20 -38.45 -42.63
N ASP A 85 11.39 -37.40 -42.51
CA ASP A 85 10.77 -36.67 -43.61
C ASP A 85 11.74 -35.70 -44.31
N LYS A 86 13.00 -35.64 -43.87
CA LYS A 86 14.07 -34.74 -44.33
C LYS A 86 13.80 -33.26 -44.05
N ASP A 87 12.86 -32.95 -43.17
CA ASP A 87 12.67 -31.60 -42.62
C ASP A 87 13.63 -31.38 -41.45
N TYR A 88 14.89 -31.12 -41.81
CA TYR A 88 15.97 -30.92 -40.83
C TYR A 88 15.80 -29.62 -40.04
N GLU A 89 15.15 -28.60 -40.61
CA GLU A 89 14.93 -27.33 -39.92
C GLU A 89 13.96 -27.51 -38.75
N GLN A 90 12.83 -28.17 -38.99
CA GLN A 90 11.84 -28.48 -37.96
C GLN A 90 12.42 -29.40 -36.88
N ALA A 91 13.17 -30.43 -37.28
CA ALA A 91 13.84 -31.31 -36.32
C ALA A 91 14.79 -30.54 -35.37
N ILE A 92 15.63 -29.65 -35.92
CA ILE A 92 16.53 -28.81 -35.12
C ILE A 92 15.73 -27.87 -34.20
N LYS A 93 14.66 -27.27 -34.70
CA LYS A 93 13.81 -26.34 -33.93
C LYS A 93 13.15 -27.02 -32.72
N LEU A 94 12.64 -28.24 -32.88
CA LEU A 94 12.10 -29.06 -31.80
C LEU A 94 13.17 -29.47 -30.78
N CYS A 95 14.39 -29.82 -31.24
CA CYS A 95 15.51 -30.09 -30.33
C CYS A 95 15.92 -28.84 -29.53
N GLN A 96 15.91 -27.65 -30.14
CA GLN A 96 16.16 -26.40 -29.41
C GLN A 96 15.07 -26.12 -28.37
N LEU A 97 13.80 -26.42 -28.67
CA LEU A 97 12.70 -26.32 -27.71
C LEU A 97 12.92 -27.23 -26.49
N ILE A 98 13.36 -28.48 -26.70
CA ILE A 98 13.68 -29.41 -25.61
C ILE A 98 14.78 -28.85 -24.69
N ASN A 99 15.87 -28.34 -25.28
CA ASN A 99 16.96 -27.71 -24.53
C ASN A 99 16.48 -26.47 -23.77
N TYR A 100 15.63 -25.64 -24.39
CA TYR A 100 15.01 -24.49 -23.73
C TYR A 100 14.19 -24.91 -22.51
N ILE A 101 13.27 -25.88 -22.66
CA ILE A 101 12.45 -26.41 -21.56
C ILE A 101 13.34 -26.95 -20.42
N LYS A 102 14.42 -27.66 -20.75
CA LYS A 102 15.38 -28.14 -19.75
C LYS A 102 15.99 -26.98 -18.97
N LYS A 103 16.48 -25.93 -19.65
CA LYS A 103 17.08 -24.76 -18.99
C LYS A 103 16.10 -24.06 -18.07
N GLU A 104 14.87 -23.83 -18.53
CA GLU A 104 13.80 -23.22 -17.72
C GLU A 104 13.49 -24.07 -16.48
N LYS A 105 13.40 -25.40 -16.64
CA LYS A 105 13.15 -26.32 -15.50
C LYS A 105 14.28 -26.31 -14.48
N VAL A 106 15.53 -26.26 -14.93
CA VAL A 106 16.71 -26.16 -14.05
C VAL A 106 16.74 -24.81 -13.33
N ASP A 107 16.55 -23.69 -14.03
CA ASP A 107 16.56 -22.35 -13.42
C ASP A 107 15.44 -22.21 -12.38
N PHE A 108 14.22 -22.66 -12.72
CA PHE A 108 13.11 -22.70 -11.77
C PHE A 108 13.48 -23.45 -10.49
N PHE A 109 14.07 -24.63 -10.60
CA PHE A 109 14.43 -25.45 -9.44
C PHE A 109 15.53 -24.80 -8.58
N ASP A 110 16.52 -24.17 -9.21
CA ASP A 110 17.55 -23.43 -8.47
C ASP A 110 16.97 -22.22 -7.74
N ARG A 111 16.03 -21.49 -8.36
CA ARG A 111 15.31 -20.39 -7.71
C ARG A 111 14.43 -20.86 -6.55
N VAL A 112 13.78 -22.02 -6.67
CA VAL A 112 13.04 -22.65 -5.56
C VAL A 112 13.97 -22.91 -4.36
N LYS A 113 15.16 -23.49 -4.58
CA LYS A 113 16.15 -23.73 -3.52
C LYS A 113 16.64 -22.42 -2.89
N LEU A 114 16.93 -21.40 -3.69
CA LEU A 114 17.36 -20.09 -3.18
C LEU A 114 16.27 -19.47 -2.30
N LEU A 115 15.02 -19.56 -2.72
CA LEU A 115 13.88 -19.08 -1.94
C LEU A 115 13.68 -19.89 -0.65
N GLU A 116 13.94 -21.19 -0.67
CA GLU A 116 13.90 -22.03 0.53
C GLU A 116 14.96 -21.63 1.56
N VAL A 117 16.21 -21.38 1.12
CA VAL A 117 17.28 -20.85 1.98
C VAL A 117 16.88 -19.48 2.56
N LYS A 118 16.30 -18.60 1.73
CA LYS A 118 15.82 -17.29 2.17
C LYS A 118 14.69 -17.41 3.19
N LYS A 119 13.76 -18.33 2.98
CA LYS A 119 12.67 -18.64 3.92
C LYS A 119 13.23 -19.15 5.25
N GLN A 120 14.19 -20.07 5.22
CA GLN A 120 14.84 -20.55 6.44
C GLN A 120 15.51 -19.40 7.21
N ALA A 121 16.22 -18.52 6.51
CA ALA A 121 16.83 -17.34 7.12
C ALA A 121 15.81 -16.36 7.72
N LEU A 122 14.57 -16.30 7.21
CA LEU A 122 13.48 -15.53 7.81
C LEU A 122 12.97 -16.18 9.11
N THR A 123 12.78 -17.50 9.09
CA THR A 123 12.38 -18.26 10.27
C THR A 123 13.41 -18.15 11.39
N GLU A 124 14.71 -18.25 11.07
CA GLU A 124 15.82 -18.09 12.03
C GLU A 124 15.88 -16.69 12.65
N LYS A 125 15.40 -15.66 11.92
CA LYS A 125 15.26 -14.29 12.43
C LYS A 125 14.02 -14.10 13.31
N GLY A 126 13.18 -15.12 13.48
CA GLY A 126 11.95 -15.06 14.26
C GLY A 126 10.77 -14.44 13.51
N VAL A 127 10.78 -14.46 12.17
CA VAL A 127 9.61 -14.04 11.37
C VAL A 127 8.62 -15.21 11.31
N GLU A 128 7.53 -15.13 12.09
CA GLU A 128 6.56 -16.22 12.22
C GLU A 128 5.64 -16.38 10.99
N ASP A 129 5.36 -15.30 10.25
CA ASP A 129 4.40 -15.32 9.13
C ASP A 129 5.03 -15.72 7.78
N VAL A 130 5.68 -16.88 7.73
CA VAL A 130 6.19 -17.47 6.46
C VAL A 130 5.16 -18.36 5.76
N THR A 131 3.94 -18.45 6.28
CA THR A 131 2.87 -19.34 5.80
C THR A 131 2.48 -19.03 4.35
N GLN A 132 2.31 -17.75 4.01
CA GLN A 132 1.93 -17.35 2.65
C GLN A 132 3.02 -17.68 1.63
N VAL A 133 4.29 -17.53 1.99
CA VAL A 133 5.44 -17.90 1.15
C VAL A 133 5.40 -19.40 0.86
N ASN A 134 5.16 -20.23 1.89
CA ASN A 134 5.03 -21.68 1.72
C ASN A 134 3.89 -22.08 0.78
N ILE A 135 2.72 -21.45 0.92
CA ILE A 135 1.57 -21.73 0.06
C ILE A 135 1.89 -21.42 -1.41
N LEU A 136 2.47 -20.23 -1.68
CA LEU A 136 2.83 -19.84 -3.04
C LEU A 136 3.91 -20.75 -3.64
N MET A 137 4.92 -21.14 -2.85
CA MET A 137 5.93 -22.12 -3.28
C MET A 137 5.32 -23.48 -3.61
N GLN A 138 4.39 -23.98 -2.79
CA GLN A 138 3.69 -25.24 -3.04
C GLN A 138 2.83 -25.16 -4.32
N GLN A 139 2.13 -24.05 -4.53
CA GLN A 139 1.36 -23.81 -5.74
C GLN A 139 2.27 -23.74 -6.97
N ALA A 140 3.42 -23.05 -6.88
CA ALA A 140 4.41 -22.99 -7.94
C ALA A 140 4.93 -24.39 -8.30
N MET A 141 5.26 -25.22 -7.30
CA MET A 141 5.68 -26.60 -7.52
C MET A 141 4.58 -27.46 -8.14
N ASN A 142 3.31 -27.25 -7.78
CA ASN A 142 2.20 -27.95 -8.39
C ASN A 142 2.03 -27.56 -9.87
N ALA A 143 2.03 -26.27 -10.19
CA ALA A 143 1.99 -25.78 -11.57
C ALA A 143 3.18 -26.30 -12.41
N PHE A 144 4.37 -26.34 -11.81
CA PHE A 144 5.57 -26.93 -12.42
C PHE A 144 5.37 -28.41 -12.77
N ASN A 145 4.78 -29.18 -11.85
CA ASN A 145 4.45 -30.59 -12.07
C ASN A 145 3.32 -30.80 -13.10
N LEU A 146 2.55 -29.77 -13.40
CA LEU A 146 1.55 -29.78 -14.47
C LEU A 146 2.11 -29.27 -15.81
N GLU A 147 3.43 -29.08 -15.90
CA GLU A 147 4.14 -28.48 -17.04
C GLU A 147 3.68 -27.06 -17.41
N GLN A 148 3.02 -26.36 -16.49
CA GLN A 148 2.58 -24.97 -16.65
C GLN A 148 3.68 -24.01 -16.18
N LEU A 149 4.80 -23.97 -16.92
CA LEU A 149 6.02 -23.25 -16.52
C LEU A 149 5.78 -21.76 -16.28
N ASP A 150 5.07 -21.08 -17.19
CA ASP A 150 4.73 -19.66 -17.05
C ASP A 150 4.01 -19.33 -15.72
N GLU A 151 3.04 -20.17 -15.33
CA GLU A 151 2.28 -19.98 -14.08
C GLU A 151 3.14 -20.31 -12.86
N ALA A 152 3.93 -21.38 -12.94
CA ALA A 152 4.89 -21.75 -11.91
C ALA A 152 5.86 -20.61 -11.61
N GLU A 153 6.44 -20.00 -12.65
CA GLU A 153 7.33 -18.86 -12.52
C GLU A 153 6.66 -17.64 -11.89
N ALA A 154 5.44 -17.32 -12.31
CA ALA A 154 4.68 -16.20 -11.77
C ALA A 154 4.40 -16.39 -10.26
N LEU A 155 4.00 -17.60 -9.85
CA LEU A 155 3.77 -17.96 -8.45
C LEU A 155 5.06 -17.91 -7.63
N LEU A 156 6.18 -18.37 -8.19
CA LEU A 156 7.48 -18.33 -7.52
C LEU A 156 7.98 -16.88 -7.34
N ASN A 157 7.77 -16.02 -8.34
CA ASN A 157 8.06 -14.58 -8.24
C ASN A 157 7.19 -13.88 -7.17
N ALA A 158 5.91 -14.25 -7.08
CA ALA A 158 5.03 -13.77 -6.02
C ALA A 158 5.53 -14.22 -4.64
N ALA A 159 5.97 -15.48 -4.52
CA ALA A 159 6.55 -16.02 -3.29
C ALA A 159 7.83 -15.26 -2.88
N ASP A 160 8.75 -14.99 -3.82
CA ASP A 160 9.97 -14.24 -3.56
C ASP A 160 9.69 -12.79 -3.14
N THR A 161 8.74 -12.13 -3.81
CA THR A 161 8.27 -10.79 -3.47
C THR A 161 7.71 -10.76 -2.05
N LYS A 162 6.87 -11.74 -1.69
CA LYS A 162 6.33 -11.84 -0.34
C LYS A 162 7.41 -12.07 0.70
N ALA A 163 8.39 -12.93 0.42
CA ALA A 163 9.55 -13.12 1.30
C ALA A 163 10.38 -11.84 1.47
N ASN A 164 10.54 -11.03 0.41
CA ASN A 164 11.20 -9.73 0.47
C ASN A 164 10.45 -8.73 1.34
N GLU A 165 9.11 -8.68 1.23
CA GLU A 165 8.26 -7.83 2.07
C GLU A 165 8.40 -8.19 3.55
N LEU A 166 8.29 -9.47 3.89
CA LEU A 166 8.45 -9.96 5.25
C LEU A 166 9.82 -9.59 5.83
N ASN A 167 10.90 -9.74 5.04
CA ASN A 167 12.24 -9.31 5.46
C ASN A 167 12.31 -7.80 5.72
N LYS A 168 11.71 -6.98 4.84
CA LYS A 168 11.70 -5.52 4.98
C LYS A 168 10.93 -5.08 6.23
N GLU A 169 9.77 -5.69 6.49
CA GLU A 169 8.97 -5.41 7.68
C GLU A 169 9.73 -5.78 8.95
N HIS A 170 10.33 -6.97 8.98
CA HIS A 170 11.16 -7.40 10.10
C HIS A 170 12.35 -6.45 10.34
N LEU A 171 13.07 -6.05 9.28
CA LEU A 171 14.17 -5.09 9.38
C LEU A 171 13.69 -3.72 9.87
N ARG A 172 12.52 -3.26 9.43
CA ARG A 172 11.92 -2.00 9.90
C ARG A 172 11.57 -2.09 11.39
N VAL A 173 10.88 -3.15 11.82
CA VAL A 173 10.47 -3.33 13.22
C VAL A 173 11.70 -3.49 14.11
N SER A 174 12.68 -4.30 13.73
CA SER A 174 13.92 -4.49 14.49
C SER A 174 14.76 -3.22 14.56
N THR A 175 14.87 -2.45 13.47
CA THR A 175 15.57 -1.15 13.49
C THR A 175 14.87 -0.17 14.43
N ILE A 176 13.54 -0.07 14.38
CA ILE A 176 12.77 0.78 15.29
C ILE A 176 12.91 0.30 16.74
N ALA A 177 12.89 -1.00 16.99
CA ALA A 177 13.08 -1.58 18.31
C ALA A 177 14.49 -1.29 18.86
N LEU A 178 15.53 -1.41 18.04
CA LEU A 178 16.91 -1.09 18.41
C LEU A 178 17.09 0.40 18.70
N LEU A 179 16.57 1.26 17.82
CA LEU A 179 16.63 2.71 18.00
C LEU A 179 15.85 3.15 19.25
N SER A 180 14.65 2.62 19.46
CA SER A 180 13.83 2.96 20.63
C SER A 180 14.43 2.46 21.94
N LYS A 181 14.91 1.21 21.99
CA LYS A 181 15.53 0.64 23.20
C LYS A 181 16.76 1.44 23.63
N ASN A 182 17.66 1.74 22.70
CA ASN A 182 18.87 2.50 23.02
C ASN A 182 18.58 3.97 23.35
N PHE A 183 17.63 4.60 22.65
CA PHE A 183 17.25 5.99 22.92
C PHE A 183 16.60 6.14 24.30
N VAL A 184 15.64 5.28 24.64
CA VAL A 184 14.94 5.36 25.94
C VAL A 184 15.89 5.07 27.09
N VAL A 185 16.72 4.01 27.01
CA VAL A 185 17.66 3.68 28.09
C VAL A 185 18.71 4.76 28.28
N ARG A 186 19.23 5.37 27.21
CA ARG A 186 20.26 6.40 27.30
C ARG A 186 19.72 7.74 27.82
N TYR A 187 18.49 8.10 27.46
CA TYR A 187 17.93 9.44 27.67
C TYR A 187 16.70 9.48 28.57
N TRP A 188 16.37 8.40 29.30
CA TRP A 188 15.15 8.35 30.13
C TRP A 188 15.00 9.53 31.09
N TRP A 189 16.09 9.97 31.75
CA TRP A 189 16.05 11.12 32.66
C TRP A 189 15.79 12.45 31.93
N GLN A 190 16.34 12.62 30.71
CA GLN A 190 16.11 13.81 29.89
C GLN A 190 14.66 13.84 29.39
N THR A 191 14.11 12.68 29.01
CA THR A 191 12.71 12.54 28.62
C THR A 191 11.77 12.91 29.78
N ILE A 192 12.06 12.47 31.00
CA ILE A 192 11.28 12.87 32.20
C ILE A 192 11.37 14.38 32.43
N LEU A 193 12.57 14.95 32.37
CA LEU A 193 12.77 16.38 32.57
C LEU A 193 12.04 17.20 31.48
N ALA A 194 12.10 16.78 30.23
CA ALA A 194 11.38 17.40 29.13
C ALA A 194 9.86 17.32 29.34
N LEU A 195 9.34 16.18 29.80
CA LEU A 195 7.90 15.97 30.05
C LEU A 195 7.40 16.85 31.20
N ILE A 196 8.19 16.99 32.28
CA ILE A 196 7.90 17.93 33.36
C ILE A 196 7.85 19.36 32.81
N LEU A 197 8.85 19.77 32.03
CA LEU A 197 8.96 21.12 31.47
C LEU A 197 7.80 21.41 30.49
N LEU A 198 7.40 20.43 29.69
CA LEU A 198 6.27 20.50 28.77
C LEU A 198 4.94 20.60 29.53
N SER A 199 4.76 19.87 30.64
CA SER A 199 3.59 19.98 31.51
C SER A 199 3.47 21.36 32.15
N PHE A 200 4.56 21.90 32.69
CA PHE A 200 4.60 23.27 33.21
C PHE A 200 4.33 24.31 32.11
N GLY A 201 4.91 24.12 30.92
CA GLY A 201 4.71 24.99 29.76
C GLY A 201 3.26 25.00 29.27
N ALA A 202 2.64 23.82 29.18
CA ALA A 202 1.24 23.66 28.79
C ALA A 202 0.30 24.34 29.80
N TYR A 203 0.53 24.16 31.10
CA TYR A 203 -0.23 24.82 32.16
C TYR A 203 -0.16 26.35 32.05
N TYR A 204 1.03 26.91 31.86
CA TYR A 204 1.21 28.37 31.76
C TYR A 204 0.60 28.93 30.48
N SER A 205 0.79 28.23 29.36
CA SER A 205 0.25 28.61 28.04
C SER A 205 -1.27 28.58 28.03
N GLY A 206 -1.89 27.55 28.61
CA GLY A 206 -3.35 27.48 28.75
C GLY A 206 -3.93 28.66 29.54
N LYS A 207 -3.24 29.08 30.61
CA LYS A 207 -3.63 30.26 31.39
C LYS A 207 -3.52 31.56 30.61
N LEU A 208 -2.47 31.73 29.80
CA LEU A 208 -2.32 32.90 28.93
C LEU A 208 -3.41 32.93 27.86
N LEU A 209 -3.63 31.80 27.18
CA LEU A 209 -4.65 31.65 26.14
C LEU A 209 -6.04 31.97 26.69
N ARG A 210 -6.40 31.46 27.88
CA ARG A 210 -7.66 31.78 28.54
C ARG A 210 -7.85 33.28 28.77
N ARG A 211 -6.82 33.98 29.23
CA ARG A 211 -6.89 35.45 29.43
C ARG A 211 -7.09 36.19 28.12
N VAL A 212 -6.37 35.80 27.07
CA VAL A 212 -6.51 36.41 25.75
C VAL A 212 -7.91 36.19 25.20
N TYR A 213 -8.44 34.97 25.32
CA TYR A 213 -9.80 34.62 24.93
C TYR A 213 -10.83 35.47 25.68
N LEU A 214 -10.77 35.52 27.02
CA LEU A 214 -11.69 36.32 27.83
C LEU A 214 -11.64 37.81 27.46
N LYS A 215 -10.44 38.37 27.27
CA LYS A 215 -10.28 39.77 26.87
C LYS A 215 -10.86 40.06 25.48
N ARG A 216 -10.63 39.17 24.51
CA ARG A 216 -11.21 39.27 23.16
C ARG A 216 -12.74 39.19 23.23
N LYS A 217 -13.28 38.27 24.02
CA LYS A 217 -14.73 38.13 24.24
C LYS A 217 -15.35 39.38 24.86
N THR A 218 -14.71 39.96 25.88
CA THR A 218 -15.17 41.22 26.49
C THR A 218 -15.15 42.37 25.48
N ASN A 219 -14.09 42.50 24.67
CA ASN A 219 -14.00 43.54 23.65
C ASN A 219 -15.05 43.35 22.55
N HIS A 220 -15.29 42.12 22.13
CA HIS A 220 -16.33 41.79 21.15
C HIS A 220 -17.72 42.19 21.66
N LEU A 221 -18.06 41.84 22.90
CA LEU A 221 -19.32 42.23 23.54
C LEU A 221 -19.49 43.76 23.65
N LYS A 222 -18.40 44.50 23.89
CA LYS A 222 -18.43 45.98 23.88
C LYS A 222 -18.74 46.55 22.50
N LEU A 223 -18.10 46.02 21.46
CA LEU A 223 -18.37 46.42 20.07
C LEU A 223 -19.79 46.04 19.63
N GLU A 224 -20.29 44.87 20.04
CA GLU A 224 -21.67 44.45 19.80
C GLU A 224 -22.66 45.42 20.44
N MET A 225 -22.43 45.81 21.70
CA MET A 225 -23.26 46.79 22.39
C MET A 225 -23.26 48.15 21.69
N GLU A 226 -22.13 48.63 21.18
CA GLU A 226 -22.05 49.88 20.40
C GLU A 226 -22.87 49.79 19.11
N LYS A 227 -22.72 48.69 18.35
CA LYS A 227 -23.50 48.45 17.12
C LYS A 227 -25.01 48.42 17.39
N ILE A 228 -25.45 47.75 18.46
CA ILE A 228 -26.87 47.70 18.83
C ILE A 228 -27.40 49.09 19.15
N LYS A 229 -26.63 49.94 19.84
CA LYS A 229 -27.04 51.33 20.11
C LYS A 229 -27.22 52.12 18.82
N ASP A 230 -26.35 51.92 17.83
CA ASP A 230 -26.47 52.59 16.53
C ASP A 230 -27.68 52.07 15.73
N LEU A 231 -28.00 50.76 15.82
CA LEU A 231 -29.24 50.21 15.25
C LEU A 231 -30.50 50.80 15.90
N ILE A 232 -30.51 51.00 17.22
CA ILE A 232 -31.63 51.67 17.91
C ILE A 232 -31.80 53.10 17.37
N LYS A 233 -30.70 53.85 17.19
CA LYS A 233 -30.76 55.22 16.61
C LYS A 233 -31.28 55.20 15.17
N GLN A 234 -30.88 54.22 14.37
CA GLN A 234 -31.38 54.06 13.00
C GLN A 234 -32.87 53.75 12.99
N LEU A 235 -33.34 52.83 13.84
CA LEU A 235 -34.76 52.54 13.99
C LEU A 235 -35.58 53.74 14.45
N GLN A 236 -35.02 54.58 15.34
CA GLN A 236 -35.64 55.85 15.74
C GLN A 236 -35.80 56.77 14.52
N LYS A 237 -34.76 56.94 13.71
CA LYS A 237 -34.81 57.73 12.48
C LYS A 237 -35.85 57.19 11.50
N GLU A 238 -35.87 55.88 11.28
CA GLU A 238 -36.81 55.23 10.36
C GLU A 238 -38.28 55.37 10.81
N CYS A 239 -38.54 55.28 12.12
CA CYS A 239 -39.88 55.43 12.69
C CYS A 239 -40.37 56.89 12.67
N PHE A 240 -39.53 57.83 13.14
CA PHE A 240 -39.97 59.20 13.42
C PHE A 240 -39.72 60.20 12.29
N ILE A 241 -38.66 59.99 11.50
CA ILE A 241 -38.27 60.89 10.41
C ILE A 241 -38.77 60.32 9.09
N ASP A 242 -38.35 59.09 8.75
CA ASP A 242 -38.67 58.50 7.46
C ASP A 242 -40.10 57.91 7.39
N LYS A 243 -40.73 57.68 8.56
CA LYS A 243 -42.06 57.04 8.71
C LYS A 243 -42.19 55.68 8.00
N LYS A 244 -41.09 54.93 7.89
CA LYS A 244 -41.04 53.62 7.21
C LYS A 244 -41.55 52.45 8.06
N MET A 245 -41.74 52.67 9.37
CA MET A 245 -42.12 51.64 10.34
C MET A 245 -43.17 52.20 11.31
N SER A 246 -44.09 51.35 11.78
CA SER A 246 -45.09 51.76 12.78
C SER A 246 -44.49 51.89 14.18
N THR A 247 -45.10 52.73 15.02
CA THR A 247 -44.65 52.92 16.42
C THR A 247 -44.68 51.62 17.23
N THR A 248 -45.59 50.70 16.93
CA THR A 248 -45.66 49.39 17.60
C THR A 248 -44.49 48.50 17.22
N GLN A 249 -44.16 48.41 15.92
CA GLN A 249 -43.00 47.68 15.42
C GLN A 249 -41.68 48.25 15.95
N TYR A 250 -41.57 49.58 16.03
CA TYR A 250 -40.44 50.25 16.67
C TYR A 250 -40.27 49.80 18.12
N LYS A 251 -41.34 49.91 18.93
CA LYS A 251 -41.31 49.55 20.36
C LYS A 251 -40.92 48.10 20.58
N GLU A 252 -41.47 47.18 19.78
CA GLU A 252 -41.13 45.76 19.88
C GLU A 252 -39.66 45.50 19.53
N SER A 253 -39.16 46.09 18.44
CA SER A 253 -37.78 45.94 18.01
C SER A 253 -36.80 46.59 19.00
N SER A 254 -37.10 47.79 19.48
CA SER A 254 -36.27 48.48 20.48
C SER A 254 -36.22 47.70 21.80
N ALA A 255 -37.33 47.11 22.22
CA ALA A 255 -37.37 46.28 23.43
C ALA A 255 -36.42 45.06 23.32
N LYS A 256 -36.40 44.38 22.16
CA LYS A 256 -35.46 43.26 21.90
C LYS A 256 -34.00 43.71 21.96
N TYR A 257 -33.68 44.88 21.41
CA TYR A 257 -32.32 45.43 21.48
C TYR A 257 -31.92 45.87 22.89
N GLU A 258 -32.83 46.45 23.65
CA GLU A 258 -32.61 46.81 25.05
C GLU A 258 -32.38 45.59 25.94
N GLU A 259 -33.14 44.52 25.72
CA GLU A 259 -32.93 43.23 26.38
C GLU A 259 -31.50 42.71 26.12
N ARG A 260 -31.07 42.68 24.85
CA ARG A 260 -29.71 42.26 24.50
C ARG A 260 -28.62 43.15 25.11
N ILE A 261 -28.83 44.47 25.15
CA ILE A 261 -27.92 45.40 25.83
C ILE A 261 -27.83 45.05 27.32
N ASN A 262 -28.96 44.73 27.97
CA ASN A 262 -29.01 44.39 29.38
C ASN A 262 -28.30 43.06 29.68
N GLU A 263 -28.42 42.06 28.81
CA GLU A 263 -27.63 40.82 28.89
C GLU A 263 -26.13 41.12 28.81
N ILE A 264 -25.69 41.87 27.79
CA ILE A 264 -24.28 42.22 27.60
C ILE A 264 -23.74 42.98 28.81
N LYS A 265 -24.51 43.95 29.34
CA LYS A 265 -24.16 44.72 30.55
C LYS A 265 -23.99 43.83 31.78
N ARG A 266 -24.76 42.74 31.91
CA ARG A 266 -24.62 41.77 33.01
C ARG A 266 -23.40 40.86 32.81
N THR A 267 -23.09 40.45 31.57
CA THR A 267 -21.98 39.52 31.29
C THR A 267 -20.60 40.17 31.34
N ILE A 268 -20.44 41.41 30.84
CA ILE A 268 -19.15 42.12 30.84
C ILE A 268 -18.48 42.16 32.22
N PRO A 269 -19.14 42.57 33.33
CA PRO A 269 -18.49 42.66 34.64
C PRO A 269 -18.07 41.29 35.18
N VAL A 270 -18.81 40.22 34.86
CA VAL A 270 -18.43 38.85 35.23
C VAL A 270 -17.14 38.44 34.51
N LEU A 271 -17.06 38.64 33.19
CA LEU A 271 -15.86 38.34 32.41
C LEU A 271 -14.66 39.21 32.84
N GLU A 272 -14.89 40.49 33.14
CA GLU A 272 -13.84 41.38 33.65
C GLU A 272 -13.37 40.97 35.06
N ALA A 273 -14.27 40.49 35.92
CA ALA A 273 -13.93 39.95 37.23
C ALA A 273 -13.12 38.66 37.11
N GLU A 274 -13.46 37.77 36.17
CA GLU A 274 -12.68 36.56 35.87
C GLU A 274 -11.27 36.91 35.38
N VAL A 275 -11.15 37.85 34.44
CA VAL A 275 -9.84 38.34 33.95
C VAL A 275 -9.02 38.97 35.09
N LYS A 276 -9.66 39.70 36.01
CA LYS A 276 -9.00 40.28 37.19
C LYS A 276 -8.58 39.22 38.20
N ARG A 277 -9.40 38.20 38.44
CA ARG A 277 -9.13 37.06 39.35
C ARG A 277 -7.96 36.22 38.83
N ASP A 278 -7.84 36.09 37.51
CA ASP A 278 -6.74 35.36 36.88
C ASP A 278 -5.39 36.10 36.92
N LYS A 279 -5.32 37.34 37.44
CA LYS A 279 -4.04 38.06 37.59
C LYS A 279 -3.14 37.33 38.61
N PRO A 280 -1.90 36.99 38.25
CA PRO A 280 -1.03 36.26 39.15
C PRO A 280 -0.66 37.18 40.33
N LYS A 281 -0.81 36.67 41.57
CA LYS A 281 -0.42 37.37 42.82
C LYS A 281 1.05 37.85 42.82
N LEU A 282 1.87 37.30 41.93
CA LEU A 282 3.28 37.65 41.73
C LEU A 282 3.51 39.13 41.36
N VAL A 283 2.62 39.78 40.61
CA VAL A 283 2.77 41.20 40.24
C VAL A 283 2.61 42.12 41.47
N LYS A 284 1.77 41.73 42.44
CA LYS A 284 1.67 42.45 43.72
C LYS A 284 2.95 42.30 44.55
N LYS A 285 3.57 41.10 44.54
CA LYS A 285 4.79 40.81 45.30
C LYS A 285 6.01 41.55 44.72
N MET A 286 6.17 41.60 43.40
CA MET A 286 7.25 42.38 42.75
C MET A 286 7.14 43.89 43.03
N LYS A 287 5.93 44.47 43.00
CA LYS A 287 5.73 45.89 43.37
C LYS A 287 6.07 46.19 44.83
N MET A 288 5.87 45.23 45.75
CA MET A 288 6.34 45.39 47.13
C MET A 288 7.87 45.36 47.23
N ILE A 289 8.54 44.42 46.54
CA ILE A 289 10.00 44.31 46.55
C ILE A 289 10.66 45.57 45.96
N GLU A 290 10.09 46.12 44.89
CA GLU A 290 10.60 47.35 44.27
C GLU A 290 10.41 48.58 45.17
N LYS A 291 9.28 48.68 45.89
CA LYS A 291 9.07 49.72 46.91
C LYS A 291 10.10 49.60 48.04
N VAL A 292 10.38 48.39 48.54
CA VAL A 292 11.37 48.17 49.60
C VAL A 292 12.79 48.53 49.15
N LYS A 293 13.16 48.24 47.89
CA LYS A 293 14.46 48.67 47.33
C LYS A 293 14.57 50.20 47.28
N LYS A 294 13.57 50.91 46.75
CA LYS A 294 13.57 52.39 46.66
C LYS A 294 13.66 53.07 48.03
N VAL A 295 13.12 52.46 49.07
CA VAL A 295 13.23 52.97 50.46
C VAL A 295 14.64 52.80 51.02
N LYS A 296 15.36 51.72 50.69
CA LYS A 296 16.74 51.51 51.14
C LYS A 296 17.76 52.41 50.42
N THR A 297 17.54 52.75 49.15
CA THR A 297 18.46 53.62 48.39
C THR A 297 18.37 55.10 48.77
N LYS A 298 17.26 55.54 49.39
CA LYS A 298 17.11 56.91 49.92
C LYS A 298 17.71 57.12 51.33
N LYS A 299 18.20 56.05 51.97
CA LYS A 299 18.77 56.08 53.33
C LYS A 299 20.30 55.93 53.37
N LYS A 300 20.95 55.97 52.20
CA LYS A 300 22.39 56.15 52.04
C LYS A 300 22.62 57.49 51.36
#